data_AF-A0A1S4FT29-F1
#
_entry.id   AF-A0A1S4FT29-F1
#
_cell.length_a   1.000
_cell.length_b   1.000
_cell.length_c   1.000
_cell.angle_alpha   90.00
_cell.angle_beta   90.00
_cell.angle_gamma   90.00
#
_symmetry.space_group_name_H-M   'P 1'
#
loop_
_entity.id
_entity.type
_entity.pdbx_description
1 polymer ?
#
loop_
_entity_poly.entity_id
_entity_poly.type
_entity_poly.pdbx_seq_one_letter_code
_entity_poly.pdbx_strand_id
1 'polypeptide(L)'
;MANIAQIVTRFKSLQIQSRLSTALKTCRPVLYSTSAEVPSSPESISTVPKKGKVSKAMKAYLERAKAHDEFMKIQNLEFKLGKRHLANMMGEDPETFTQADIDRAIQYLFPSGLYDKKARPMMKPPEEVIPQRKAAEFDETGRPFHSMFYTGRPNYYQLLFDIVGYLNNLNAFEDRMIRKQLTPDPTQQIDTSGSEWLAKEVLERQLLEDISDSEYENFVNVMTRLIQHPYSYKEKAFIDQYRKPLLAKTDADQIPKPQLDENGKSFITIYECLRKSARADVTIIAPGTGNITINGQDITYFDSVQPREQVLFPLIFSEMIGKVDVVANVEGGGFSGQAGAIRWGIAMGLRSFVDVETIDKMRMAGLLQRDYRRRERKKPGQAGARRKYTWKKR
;
A
#
# COMPACT_ATOMS: atom_id res chain seq x y z
N MET A 1 34.26 -33.10 -1.31
CA MET A 1 33.05 -33.45 -2.10
C MET A 1 31.86 -32.51 -1.87
N ALA A 2 31.64 -31.93 -0.67
CA ALA A 2 30.48 -31.06 -0.41
C ALA A 2 30.51 -29.64 -1.04
N ASN A 3 31.69 -29.06 -1.27
CA ASN A 3 31.80 -27.69 -1.82
C ASN A 3 31.48 -27.57 -3.32
N ILE A 4 31.67 -28.63 -4.11
CA ILE A 4 31.43 -28.59 -5.57
C ILE A 4 29.93 -28.60 -5.86
N ALA A 5 29.14 -29.31 -5.05
CA ALA A 5 27.68 -29.35 -5.20
C ALA A 5 27.01 -28.00 -4.90
N GLN A 6 27.54 -27.22 -3.94
CA GLN A 6 27.05 -25.87 -3.63
C GLN A 6 27.42 -24.84 -4.71
N ILE A 7 28.59 -24.97 -5.34
CA ILE A 7 29.00 -24.10 -6.44
C ILE A 7 28.17 -24.36 -7.71
N VAL A 8 27.89 -25.64 -8.03
CA VAL A 8 27.07 -26.02 -9.20
C VAL A 8 25.60 -25.60 -9.02
N THR A 9 25.05 -25.65 -7.80
CA THR A 9 23.69 -25.16 -7.52
C THR A 9 23.61 -23.63 -7.59
N ARG A 10 24.64 -22.90 -7.15
CA ARG A 10 24.73 -21.43 -7.33
C ARG A 10 24.89 -21.01 -8.79
N PHE A 11 25.63 -21.78 -9.59
CA PHE A 11 25.80 -21.50 -11.01
C PHE A 11 24.52 -21.74 -11.81
N LYS A 12 23.76 -22.80 -11.48
CA LYS A 12 22.44 -23.06 -12.07
C LYS A 12 21.41 -21.99 -11.69
N SER A 13 21.40 -21.49 -10.45
CA SER A 13 20.47 -20.43 -10.05
C SER A 13 20.77 -19.08 -10.71
N LEU A 14 22.05 -18.74 -10.91
CA LEU A 14 22.47 -17.54 -11.66
C LEU A 14 22.17 -17.64 -13.16
N GLN A 15 22.34 -18.81 -13.79
CA GLN A 15 21.92 -19.03 -15.18
C GLN A 15 20.40 -18.95 -15.36
N ILE A 16 19.61 -19.44 -14.39
CA ILE A 16 18.14 -19.34 -14.42
C ILE A 16 17.68 -17.88 -14.24
N GLN A 17 18.32 -17.11 -13.36
CA GLN A 17 18.01 -15.67 -13.20
C GLN A 17 18.39 -14.85 -14.44
N SER A 18 19.54 -15.13 -15.08
CA SER A 18 19.93 -14.47 -16.34
C SER A 18 19.02 -14.84 -17.53
N ARG A 19 18.46 -16.06 -17.54
CA ARG A 19 17.49 -16.49 -18.56
C ARG A 19 16.10 -15.92 -18.33
N LEU A 20 15.67 -15.75 -17.07
CA LEU A 20 14.43 -15.04 -16.72
C LEU A 20 14.51 -13.54 -17.08
N SER A 21 15.65 -12.88 -16.87
CA SER A 21 15.83 -11.48 -17.30
C SER A 21 15.88 -11.31 -18.82
N THR A 22 16.30 -12.34 -19.55
CA THR A 22 16.35 -12.32 -21.03
C THR A 22 15.00 -12.71 -21.66
N ALA A 23 14.21 -13.58 -21.02
CA ALA A 23 12.87 -13.96 -21.46
C ALA A 23 11.79 -12.90 -21.14
N LEU A 24 12.00 -12.08 -20.10
CA LEU A 24 11.15 -10.91 -19.80
C LEU A 24 11.33 -9.76 -20.81
N LYS A 25 12.28 -9.86 -21.75
CA LYS A 25 12.45 -8.88 -22.85
C LYS A 25 11.58 -9.16 -24.08
N THR A 26 10.99 -10.35 -24.25
CA THR A 26 10.34 -10.72 -25.52
C THR A 26 8.81 -10.72 -25.51
N CYS A 27 8.17 -10.42 -24.38
CA CYS A 27 6.71 -10.27 -24.29
C CYS A 27 6.35 -9.05 -23.43
N ARG A 28 6.75 -7.85 -23.86
CA ARG A 28 6.01 -6.65 -23.47
C ARG A 28 4.89 -6.48 -24.50
N PRO A 29 3.61 -6.36 -24.10
CA PRO A 29 2.66 -5.69 -24.99
C PRO A 29 3.29 -4.33 -25.30
N VAL A 30 3.35 -3.98 -26.59
CA VAL A 30 3.83 -2.67 -27.04
C VAL A 30 2.77 -1.67 -26.60
N LEU A 31 2.78 -1.31 -25.33
CA LEU A 31 2.09 -0.13 -24.87
C LEU A 31 2.77 1.03 -25.60
N TYR A 32 1.97 1.83 -26.30
CA TYR A 32 2.39 3.13 -26.82
C TYR A 32 2.55 4.10 -25.63
N SER A 33 3.42 3.76 -24.69
CA SER A 33 3.64 4.53 -23.46
C SER A 33 5.11 4.92 -23.34
N THR A 34 5.29 6.23 -23.28
CA THR A 34 6.48 7.00 -22.89
C THR A 34 7.70 7.02 -23.82
N SER A 35 7.89 6.03 -24.70
CA SER A 35 9.00 6.08 -25.66
C SER A 35 8.63 5.49 -27.00
N ALA A 36 8.53 6.34 -28.02
CA ALA A 36 8.69 5.90 -29.40
C ALA A 36 10.17 5.54 -29.59
N GLU A 37 10.56 4.30 -29.30
CA GLU A 37 11.74 3.74 -29.95
C GLU A 37 11.40 3.63 -31.43
N VAL A 38 11.80 4.66 -32.19
CA VAL A 38 11.86 4.57 -33.65
C VAL A 38 12.76 3.36 -33.94
N PRO A 39 12.24 2.27 -34.53
CA PRO A 39 13.11 1.15 -34.89
C PRO A 39 14.13 1.70 -35.88
N SER A 40 15.41 1.74 -35.48
CA SER A 40 16.52 2.00 -36.38
C SER A 40 16.65 0.79 -37.30
N SER A 41 15.88 0.78 -38.40
CA SER A 41 16.09 -0.14 -39.49
C SER A 41 17.37 0.22 -40.24
N PRO A 42 18.12 -0.78 -40.73
CA PRO A 42 19.40 -0.56 -41.41
C PRO A 42 19.18 0.20 -42.72
N GLU A 43 20.13 1.08 -43.01
CA GLU A 43 20.36 1.83 -44.26
C GLU A 43 19.42 1.42 -45.41
N SER A 44 18.32 2.16 -45.54
CA SER A 44 17.45 2.09 -46.71
C SER A 44 17.44 3.45 -47.38
N ILE A 45 17.85 3.40 -48.65
CA ILE A 45 17.87 4.44 -49.69
C ILE A 45 16.98 5.64 -49.36
N SER A 46 17.62 6.81 -49.27
CA SER A 46 17.03 8.13 -49.08
C SER A 46 16.07 8.50 -50.22
N THR A 47 14.87 7.95 -50.19
CA THR A 47 13.72 8.57 -50.86
C THR A 47 13.11 9.54 -49.85
N VAL A 48 13.42 10.83 -50.01
CA VAL A 48 12.78 11.89 -49.23
C VAL A 48 11.26 11.72 -49.40
N PRO A 49 10.50 11.37 -48.35
CA PRO A 49 9.06 11.21 -48.49
C PRO A 49 8.49 12.54 -48.96
N LYS A 50 7.72 12.52 -50.05
CA LYS A 50 7.04 13.71 -50.58
C LYS A 50 6.28 14.35 -49.42
N LYS A 51 6.66 15.58 -49.03
CA LYS A 51 5.99 16.35 -47.97
C LYS A 51 4.51 16.49 -48.31
N GLY A 52 3.69 15.60 -47.79
CA GLY A 52 2.24 15.77 -47.80
C GLY A 52 1.89 17.09 -47.13
N LYS A 53 0.85 17.77 -47.60
CA LYS A 53 0.36 18.99 -46.95
C LYS A 53 -0.27 18.61 -45.60
N VAL A 54 0.56 18.50 -44.57
CA VAL A 54 0.10 18.23 -43.20
C VAL A 54 -0.69 19.42 -42.68
N SER A 55 -1.82 19.14 -42.05
CA SER A 55 -2.68 20.15 -41.42
C SER A 55 -1.90 21.01 -40.42
N LYS A 56 -2.23 22.30 -40.33
CA LYS A 56 -1.63 23.23 -39.37
C LYS A 56 -1.77 22.73 -37.92
N ALA A 57 -2.90 22.11 -37.58
CA ALA A 57 -3.15 21.55 -36.26
C ALA A 57 -2.19 20.39 -35.94
N MET A 58 -1.90 19.57 -36.95
CA MET A 58 -1.04 18.39 -36.84
C MET A 58 0.43 18.78 -36.67
N LYS A 59 0.89 19.82 -37.37
CA LYS A 59 2.22 20.42 -37.16
C LYS A 59 2.35 21.02 -35.74
N ALA A 60 1.35 21.79 -35.31
CA ALA A 60 1.35 22.39 -33.97
C ALA A 60 1.37 21.34 -32.85
N TYR A 61 0.72 20.18 -33.06
CA TYR A 61 0.80 19.05 -32.13
C TYR A 61 2.23 18.47 -32.05
N LEU A 62 2.88 18.22 -33.20
CA LEU A 62 4.26 17.71 -33.23
C LEU A 62 5.26 18.67 -32.61
N GLU A 63 5.11 19.97 -32.89
CA GLU A 63 5.93 21.02 -32.27
C GLU A 63 5.74 21.03 -30.75
N ARG A 64 4.50 20.89 -30.27
CA ARG A 64 4.21 20.82 -28.82
C ARG A 64 4.82 19.58 -28.17
N ALA A 65 4.77 18.43 -28.85
CA ALA A 65 5.39 17.19 -28.37
C ALA A 65 6.91 17.34 -28.27
N LYS A 66 7.57 17.82 -29.33
CA LYS A 66 9.01 18.09 -29.36
C LYS A 66 9.43 19.07 -28.26
N ALA A 67 8.69 20.17 -28.10
CA ALA A 67 8.96 21.17 -27.06
C ALA A 67 8.82 20.59 -25.65
N HIS A 68 7.85 19.68 -25.42
CA HIS A 68 7.69 19.00 -24.14
C HIS A 68 8.87 18.05 -23.85
N ASP A 69 9.34 17.30 -24.85
CA ASP A 69 10.48 16.41 -24.69
C ASP A 69 11.78 17.17 -24.41
N GLU A 70 11.98 18.31 -25.09
CA GLU A 70 13.08 19.23 -24.79
C GLU A 70 12.98 19.82 -23.39
N PHE A 71 11.78 20.24 -22.98
CA PHE A 71 11.52 20.71 -21.62
C PHE A 71 11.87 19.65 -20.56
N MET A 72 11.43 18.40 -20.75
CA MET A 72 11.75 17.29 -19.83
C MET A 72 13.26 17.02 -19.77
N LYS A 73 13.98 17.11 -20.89
CA LYS A 73 15.45 16.98 -20.92
C LYS A 73 16.14 18.06 -20.11
N ILE A 74 15.70 19.31 -20.25
CA ILE A 74 16.23 20.45 -19.49
C ILE A 74 15.97 20.25 -17.99
N GLN A 75 14.73 19.92 -17.60
CA GLN A 75 14.39 19.69 -16.19
C GLN A 75 15.18 18.54 -15.57
N ASN A 76 15.42 17.46 -16.31
CA ASN A 76 16.25 16.35 -15.85
C ASN A 76 17.72 16.76 -15.65
N LEU A 77 18.25 17.63 -16.51
CA LEU A 77 19.59 18.18 -16.37
C LEU A 77 19.67 19.09 -15.13
N GLU A 78 18.73 20.03 -14.99
CA GLU A 78 18.64 20.94 -13.85
C GLU A 78 18.52 20.19 -12.53
N PHE A 79 17.68 19.14 -12.47
CA PHE A 79 17.56 18.29 -11.29
C PHE A 79 18.89 17.61 -10.94
N LYS A 80 19.62 17.06 -11.92
CA LYS A 80 20.93 16.43 -11.69
C LYS A 80 21.96 17.43 -11.18
N LEU A 81 22.01 18.64 -11.75
CA LEU A 81 22.90 19.70 -11.27
C LEU A 81 22.53 20.15 -9.87
N GLY A 82 21.23 20.40 -9.64
CA GLY A 82 20.69 20.76 -8.33
C GLY A 82 21.00 19.72 -7.26
N LYS A 83 20.93 18.42 -7.60
CA LYS A 83 21.28 17.32 -6.71
C LYS A 83 22.75 17.42 -6.26
N ARG A 84 23.68 17.67 -7.19
CA ARG A 84 25.11 17.81 -6.89
C ARG A 84 25.38 19.05 -6.03
N HIS A 85 24.70 20.16 -6.31
CA HIS A 85 24.80 21.37 -5.50
C HIS A 85 24.27 21.18 -4.09
N LEU A 86 23.14 20.49 -3.94
CA LEU A 86 22.55 20.17 -2.64
C LEU A 86 23.47 19.27 -1.82
N ALA A 87 24.04 18.22 -2.43
CA ALA A 87 25.02 17.37 -1.78
C ALA A 87 26.24 18.17 -1.30
N ASN A 88 26.77 19.07 -2.13
CA ASN A 88 27.88 19.94 -1.75
C ASN A 88 27.54 20.90 -0.58
N MET A 89 26.33 21.46 -0.55
CA MET A 89 25.87 22.30 0.56
C MET A 89 25.74 21.52 1.87
N MET A 90 25.31 20.25 1.80
CA MET A 90 25.16 19.38 2.96
C MET A 90 26.46 18.68 3.38
N GLY A 91 27.52 18.78 2.55
CA GLY A 91 28.80 18.09 2.79
C GLY A 91 28.76 16.59 2.52
N GLU A 92 27.82 16.12 1.70
CA GLU A 92 27.61 14.71 1.37
C GLU A 92 28.15 14.36 -0.03
N ASP A 93 28.42 13.08 -0.27
CA ASP A 93 28.88 12.59 -1.58
C ASP A 93 27.74 12.59 -2.63
N PRO A 94 27.87 13.28 -3.78
CA PRO A 94 26.80 13.41 -4.77
C PRO A 94 26.29 12.10 -5.39
N GLU A 95 27.16 11.09 -5.49
CA GLU A 95 26.80 9.80 -6.09
C GLU A 95 25.96 8.95 -5.15
N THR A 96 26.30 8.95 -3.86
CA THR A 96 25.60 8.21 -2.81
C THR A 96 24.30 8.89 -2.36
N PHE A 97 24.12 10.17 -2.68
CA PHE A 97 23.00 10.98 -2.23
C PHE A 97 21.64 10.44 -2.73
N THR A 98 20.77 10.00 -1.82
CA THR A 98 19.46 9.41 -2.14
C THR A 98 18.32 10.43 -2.12
N GLN A 99 17.14 10.07 -2.61
CA GLN A 99 15.96 10.96 -2.56
C GLN A 99 15.52 11.27 -1.13
N ALA A 100 15.71 10.34 -0.18
CA ALA A 100 15.40 10.58 1.22
C ALA A 100 16.34 11.65 1.82
N ASP A 101 17.59 11.69 1.37
CA ASP A 101 18.57 12.69 1.81
C ASP A 101 18.24 14.08 1.24
N ILE A 102 17.81 14.12 -0.03
CA ILE A 102 17.26 15.34 -0.67
C ILE A 102 16.08 15.88 0.15
N ASP A 103 15.09 15.02 0.45
CA ASP A 103 13.89 15.44 1.19
C ASP A 103 14.24 15.96 2.60
N ARG A 104 15.18 15.31 3.29
CA ARG A 104 15.69 15.76 4.60
C ARG A 104 16.42 17.11 4.50
N ALA A 105 17.31 17.25 3.52
CA ALA A 105 18.06 18.48 3.29
C ALA A 105 17.12 19.66 2.98
N ILE A 106 16.10 19.44 2.15
CA ILE A 106 15.11 20.48 1.81
C ILE A 106 14.27 20.86 3.01
N GLN A 107 13.86 19.88 3.82
CA GLN A 107 13.13 20.16 5.05
C GLN A 107 13.96 21.02 6.03
N TYR A 108 15.28 20.83 6.05
CA TYR A 108 16.20 21.63 6.87
C TYR A 108 16.44 23.03 6.31
N LEU A 109 16.76 23.14 5.01
CA LEU A 109 17.06 24.42 4.34
C LEU A 109 15.81 25.31 4.18
N PHE A 110 14.66 24.71 3.90
CA PHE A 110 13.39 25.39 3.67
C PHE A 110 12.29 24.84 4.61
N PRO A 111 12.39 25.12 5.93
CA PRO A 111 11.44 24.59 6.89
C PRO A 111 10.05 25.19 6.67
N SER A 112 9.10 24.34 6.24
CA SER A 112 7.71 24.72 6.03
C SER A 112 6.79 24.07 7.05
N GLY A 113 6.05 24.89 7.80
CA GLY A 113 5.04 24.48 8.77
C GLY A 113 3.68 24.14 8.15
N LEU A 114 3.56 24.08 6.82
CA LEU A 114 2.29 23.79 6.15
C LEU A 114 1.80 22.37 6.46
N TYR A 115 0.52 22.24 6.81
CA TYR A 115 -0.09 20.95 7.14
C TYR A 115 -0.16 20.02 5.92
N ASP A 116 -0.53 20.55 4.76
CA ASP A 116 -0.53 19.77 3.52
C ASP A 116 0.90 19.55 3.04
N LYS A 117 1.30 18.28 2.96
CA LYS A 117 2.63 17.87 2.53
C LYS A 117 2.90 18.22 1.07
N LYS A 118 1.87 18.25 0.22
CA LYS A 118 2.02 18.57 -1.22
C LYS A 118 2.34 20.03 -1.49
N ALA A 119 1.96 20.92 -0.57
CA ALA A 119 2.23 22.36 -0.67
C ALA A 119 3.60 22.76 -0.10
N ARG A 120 4.35 21.82 0.47
CA ARG A 120 5.68 22.07 1.00
C ARG A 120 6.70 22.15 -0.16
N PRO A 121 7.82 22.86 0.04
CA PRO A 121 8.94 22.80 -0.89
C PRO A 121 9.38 21.35 -1.10
N MET A 122 9.54 20.94 -2.36
CA MET A 122 10.03 19.61 -2.73
C MET A 122 10.89 19.70 -3.98
N MET A 123 11.93 18.86 -4.04
CA MET A 123 12.75 18.66 -5.23
C MET A 123 12.74 17.17 -5.51
N LYS A 124 12.07 16.77 -6.58
CA LYS A 124 11.90 15.38 -6.98
C LYS A 124 12.27 15.21 -8.44
N PRO A 125 12.51 13.97 -8.89
CA PRO A 125 12.68 13.69 -10.31
C PRO A 125 11.50 14.28 -11.12
N PRO A 126 11.77 14.97 -12.24
CA PRO A 126 10.73 15.60 -13.07
C PRO A 126 9.60 14.64 -13.48
N GLU A 127 9.93 13.36 -13.68
CA GLU A 127 8.98 12.29 -14.05
C GLU A 127 7.91 12.01 -12.97
N GLU A 128 8.20 12.29 -11.70
CA GLU A 128 7.24 12.14 -10.60
C GLU A 128 6.37 13.39 -10.39
N VAL A 129 6.90 14.56 -10.76
CA VAL A 129 6.25 15.86 -10.52
C VAL A 129 5.35 16.25 -11.68
N ILE A 130 5.84 16.07 -12.90
CA ILE A 130 5.16 16.45 -14.12
C ILE A 130 4.32 15.24 -14.57
N PRO A 131 3.02 15.42 -14.84
CA PRO A 131 2.18 14.31 -15.30
C PRO A 131 2.71 13.77 -16.62
N GLN A 132 2.79 12.43 -16.71
CA GLN A 132 3.19 11.76 -17.94
C GLN A 132 2.18 12.05 -19.05
N ARG A 133 2.70 12.26 -20.27
CA ARG A 133 1.91 12.52 -21.47
C ARG A 133 2.26 11.48 -22.52
N LYS A 134 1.31 11.22 -23.41
CA LYS A 134 1.57 10.40 -24.59
C LYS A 134 2.63 11.05 -25.47
N ALA A 135 3.50 10.22 -26.04
CA ALA A 135 4.38 10.64 -27.12
C ALA A 135 3.56 11.02 -28.36
N ALA A 136 4.20 11.62 -29.35
CA ALA A 136 3.56 11.90 -30.62
C ALA A 136 2.98 10.60 -31.24
N GLU A 137 1.69 10.61 -31.58
CA GLU A 137 0.99 9.41 -32.07
C GLU A 137 1.14 9.19 -33.59
N PHE A 138 1.77 10.12 -34.31
CA PHE A 138 1.94 10.07 -35.76
C PHE A 138 3.27 10.70 -36.24
N ASP A 139 3.66 10.32 -37.45
CA ASP A 139 4.84 10.82 -38.16
C ASP A 139 4.68 12.25 -38.68
N GLU A 140 5.80 12.85 -39.10
CA GLU A 140 5.81 14.14 -39.83
C GLU A 140 5.04 14.11 -41.16
N THR A 141 4.74 12.92 -41.70
CA THR A 141 3.90 12.72 -42.88
C THR A 141 2.40 12.74 -42.54
N GLY A 142 2.06 12.63 -41.27
CA GLY A 142 0.71 12.51 -40.76
C GLY A 142 0.19 11.07 -40.62
N ARG A 143 1.06 10.07 -40.79
CA ARG A 143 0.70 8.65 -40.61
C ARG A 143 0.70 8.28 -39.12
N PRO A 144 -0.41 7.79 -38.55
CA PRO A 144 -0.41 7.27 -37.19
C PRO A 144 0.47 6.04 -37.06
N PHE A 145 1.13 5.91 -35.91
CA PHE A 145 1.94 4.74 -35.65
C PHE A 145 1.11 3.52 -35.22
N HIS A 146 0.06 3.76 -34.43
CA HIS A 146 -0.81 2.71 -33.91
C HIS A 146 -1.96 2.42 -34.88
N SER A 147 -2.26 1.14 -35.13
CA SER A 147 -3.36 0.72 -36.01
C SER A 147 -4.73 1.20 -35.51
N MET A 148 -4.96 1.14 -34.20
CA MET A 148 -6.20 1.55 -33.53
C MET A 148 -6.28 3.05 -33.21
N PHE A 149 -5.41 3.88 -33.78
CA PHE A 149 -5.40 5.33 -33.53
C PHE A 149 -6.77 5.99 -33.70
N TYR A 150 -7.50 5.61 -34.76
CA TYR A 150 -8.80 6.21 -35.09
C TYR A 150 -9.96 5.81 -34.16
N THR A 151 -9.71 4.96 -33.17
CA THR A 151 -10.69 4.68 -32.10
C THR A 151 -10.74 5.80 -31.04
N GLY A 152 -9.78 6.73 -31.08
CA GLY A 152 -9.61 7.80 -30.09
C GLY A 152 -8.88 7.37 -28.82
N ARG A 153 -8.93 6.08 -28.47
CA ARG A 153 -8.29 5.50 -27.28
C ARG A 153 -7.50 4.24 -27.65
N PRO A 154 -6.41 4.38 -28.42
CA PRO A 154 -5.65 3.26 -28.95
C PRO A 154 -5.13 2.30 -27.86
N ASN A 155 -4.64 2.80 -26.72
CA ASN A 155 -4.02 1.95 -25.70
C ASN A 155 -5.06 1.07 -24.99
N TYR A 156 -6.23 1.62 -24.67
CA TYR A 156 -7.33 0.86 -24.06
C TYR A 156 -7.89 -0.22 -24.99
N TYR A 157 -8.11 0.08 -26.27
CA TYR A 157 -8.62 -0.93 -27.20
C TYR A 157 -7.55 -1.96 -27.58
N GLN A 158 -6.27 -1.56 -27.62
CA GLN A 158 -5.17 -2.51 -27.79
C GLN A 158 -5.10 -3.50 -26.63
N LEU A 159 -5.25 -3.02 -25.39
CA LEU A 159 -5.35 -3.87 -24.20
C LEU A 159 -6.48 -4.90 -24.34
N LEU A 160 -7.68 -4.48 -24.72
CA LEU A 160 -8.81 -5.39 -24.93
C LEU A 160 -8.53 -6.40 -26.04
N PHE A 161 -7.92 -5.96 -27.14
CA PHE A 161 -7.54 -6.82 -28.25
C PHE A 161 -6.51 -7.88 -27.84
N ASP A 162 -5.50 -7.48 -27.07
CA ASP A 162 -4.48 -8.39 -26.55
C ASP A 162 -5.12 -9.44 -25.64
N ILE A 163 -6.06 -9.05 -24.76
CA ILE A 163 -6.78 -9.99 -23.88
C ILE A 163 -7.57 -11.02 -24.70
N VAL A 164 -8.26 -10.59 -25.74
CA VAL A 164 -8.97 -11.51 -26.65
C VAL A 164 -7.99 -12.42 -27.39
N GLY A 165 -6.83 -11.91 -27.79
CA GLY A 165 -5.74 -12.70 -28.35
C GLY A 165 -5.26 -13.79 -27.40
N TYR A 166 -5.02 -13.46 -26.13
CA TYR A 166 -4.67 -14.42 -25.09
C TYR A 166 -5.76 -15.47 -24.87
N LEU A 167 -7.02 -15.06 -24.80
CA LEU A 167 -8.16 -16.00 -24.70
C LEU A 167 -8.20 -16.98 -25.88
N ASN A 168 -8.02 -16.49 -27.11
CA ASN A 168 -8.01 -17.36 -28.29
C ASN A 168 -6.83 -18.34 -28.29
N ASN A 169 -5.65 -17.90 -27.85
CA ASN A 169 -4.48 -18.76 -27.70
C ASN A 169 -4.71 -19.86 -26.65
N LEU A 170 -5.40 -19.52 -25.55
CA LEU A 170 -5.78 -20.45 -24.51
C LEU A 170 -6.83 -21.46 -24.99
N ASN A 171 -7.87 -21.02 -25.71
CA ASN A 171 -8.86 -21.90 -26.33
C ASN A 171 -8.20 -22.90 -27.32
N ALA A 172 -7.31 -22.40 -28.20
CA ALA A 172 -6.58 -23.25 -29.13
C ALA A 172 -5.62 -24.24 -28.43
N PHE A 173 -5.19 -23.91 -27.21
CA PHE A 173 -4.44 -24.83 -26.37
C PHE A 173 -5.35 -25.87 -25.73
N GLU A 174 -6.49 -25.47 -25.19
CA GLU A 174 -7.52 -26.37 -24.67
C GLU A 174 -7.94 -27.41 -25.72
N ASP A 175 -8.23 -27.00 -26.96
CA ASP A 175 -8.55 -27.90 -28.07
C ASP A 175 -7.43 -28.92 -28.37
N ARG A 176 -6.17 -28.54 -28.15
CA ARG A 176 -5.01 -29.46 -28.29
C ARG A 176 -4.94 -30.44 -27.12
N MET A 177 -5.30 -30.03 -25.91
CA MET A 177 -5.30 -30.87 -24.72
C MET A 177 -6.47 -31.87 -24.74
N ILE A 178 -7.65 -31.42 -25.17
CA ILE A 178 -8.83 -32.28 -25.39
C ILE A 178 -8.51 -33.38 -26.41
N ARG A 179 -7.86 -33.04 -27.53
CA ARG A 179 -7.39 -34.03 -28.52
C ARG A 179 -6.43 -35.06 -27.94
N LYS A 180 -5.66 -34.69 -26.92
CA LYS A 180 -4.74 -35.58 -26.19
C LYS A 180 -5.39 -36.29 -25.01
N GLN A 181 -6.70 -36.09 -24.79
CA GLN A 181 -7.46 -36.63 -23.66
C GLN A 181 -6.85 -36.26 -22.29
N LEU A 182 -6.16 -35.11 -22.20
CA LEU A 182 -5.62 -34.60 -20.95
C LEU A 182 -6.61 -33.62 -20.33
N THR A 183 -6.98 -33.86 -19.07
CA THR A 183 -7.80 -32.94 -18.28
C THR A 183 -6.94 -31.82 -17.68
N PRO A 184 -7.47 -30.60 -17.49
CA PRO A 184 -6.78 -29.55 -16.75
C PRO A 184 -6.53 -29.94 -15.29
N ASP A 185 -5.34 -29.65 -14.77
CA ASP A 185 -5.02 -29.85 -13.35
C ASP A 185 -5.64 -28.72 -12.51
N PRO A 186 -6.52 -29.00 -11.53
CA PRO A 186 -7.19 -27.97 -10.73
C PRO A 186 -6.24 -27.18 -9.82
N THR A 187 -5.08 -27.74 -9.50
CA THR A 187 -4.04 -27.09 -8.66
C THR A 187 -3.26 -26.01 -9.40
N GLN A 188 -3.33 -25.96 -10.73
CA GLN A 188 -2.60 -24.99 -11.53
C GLN A 188 -3.39 -23.69 -11.75
N GLN A 189 -4.67 -23.61 -11.36
CA GLN A 189 -5.46 -22.40 -11.52
C GLN A 189 -4.92 -21.26 -10.64
N ILE A 190 -5.03 -20.02 -11.13
CA ILE A 190 -4.52 -18.84 -10.42
C ILE A 190 -5.41 -18.53 -9.21
N ASP A 191 -4.81 -18.57 -8.01
CA ASP A 191 -5.46 -18.14 -6.77
C ASP A 191 -5.66 -16.61 -6.75
N THR A 192 -6.92 -16.20 -6.60
CA THR A 192 -7.31 -14.78 -6.63
C THR A 192 -7.51 -14.14 -5.26
N SER A 193 -7.56 -14.94 -4.19
CA SER A 193 -7.93 -14.52 -2.83
C SER A 193 -7.01 -13.46 -2.22
N GLY A 194 -5.74 -13.42 -2.63
CA GLY A 194 -4.73 -12.48 -2.12
C GLY A 194 -4.47 -11.25 -2.99
N SER A 195 -5.25 -11.01 -4.05
CA SER A 195 -5.01 -9.88 -4.95
C SER A 195 -6.29 -9.24 -5.47
N GLU A 196 -6.25 -7.92 -5.64
CA GLU A 196 -7.32 -7.10 -6.22
C GLU A 196 -6.94 -6.58 -7.60
N TRP A 197 -7.92 -6.22 -8.41
CA TRP A 197 -7.69 -5.53 -9.68
C TRP A 197 -7.15 -4.12 -9.44
N LEU A 198 -6.33 -3.62 -10.36
CA LEU A 198 -5.90 -2.22 -10.34
C LEU A 198 -7.12 -1.29 -10.39
N ALA A 199 -7.17 -0.32 -9.48
CA ALA A 199 -8.20 0.71 -9.49
C ALA A 199 -8.17 1.52 -10.80
N LYS A 200 -9.33 2.04 -11.20
CA LYS A 200 -9.52 2.84 -12.42
C LYS A 200 -8.45 3.92 -12.61
N GLU A 201 -8.21 4.74 -11.58
CA GLU A 201 -7.22 5.83 -11.64
C GLU A 201 -5.79 5.37 -11.93
N VAL A 202 -5.45 4.14 -11.51
CA VAL A 202 -4.12 3.55 -11.75
C VAL A 202 -4.04 3.02 -13.17
N LEU A 203 -5.13 2.39 -13.65
CA LEU A 203 -5.23 1.93 -15.04
C LEU A 203 -5.15 3.10 -16.04
N GLU A 204 -5.85 4.20 -15.77
CA GLU A 204 -5.78 5.43 -16.58
C GLU A 204 -4.36 6.00 -16.63
N ARG A 205 -3.67 6.03 -15.49
CA ARG A 205 -2.26 6.45 -15.41
C ARG A 205 -1.33 5.52 -16.18
N GLN A 206 -1.57 4.21 -16.17
CA GLN A 206 -0.77 3.23 -16.90
C GLN A 206 -0.97 3.32 -18.41
N LEU A 207 -2.22 3.54 -18.85
CA LEU A 207 -2.57 3.64 -20.28
C LEU A 207 -2.39 5.06 -20.85
N LEU A 208 -2.25 6.08 -19.98
CA LEU A 208 -2.22 7.50 -20.33
C LEU A 208 -3.47 7.92 -21.13
N GLU A 209 -4.61 7.34 -20.78
CA GLU A 209 -5.92 7.55 -21.42
C GLU A 209 -7.02 7.62 -20.37
N ASP A 210 -8.01 8.47 -20.62
CA ASP A 210 -9.19 8.58 -19.76
C ASP A 210 -10.20 7.46 -20.09
N ILE A 211 -10.74 6.83 -19.06
CA ILE A 211 -11.62 5.66 -19.18
C ILE A 211 -12.96 5.99 -18.50
N SER A 212 -14.07 5.55 -19.09
CA SER A 212 -15.38 5.65 -18.43
C SER A 212 -15.57 4.51 -17.41
N ASP A 213 -16.47 4.68 -16.46
CA ASP A 213 -16.70 3.64 -15.44
C ASP A 213 -17.19 2.33 -16.07
N SER A 214 -18.05 2.43 -17.10
CA SER A 214 -18.56 1.28 -17.85
C SER A 214 -17.48 0.56 -18.67
N GLU A 215 -16.49 1.30 -19.20
CA GLU A 215 -15.32 0.69 -19.85
C GLU A 215 -14.42 -0.04 -18.86
N TYR A 216 -14.21 0.55 -17.68
CA TYR A 216 -13.47 -0.13 -16.62
C TYR A 216 -14.17 -1.42 -16.17
N GLU A 217 -15.50 -1.41 -16.03
CA GLU A 217 -16.28 -2.62 -15.76
C GLU A 217 -16.13 -3.67 -16.87
N ASN A 218 -16.16 -3.25 -18.14
CA ASN A 218 -15.93 -4.15 -19.28
C ASN A 218 -14.54 -4.79 -19.21
N PHE A 219 -13.50 -4.01 -18.90
CA PHE A 219 -12.14 -4.53 -18.70
C PHE A 219 -12.09 -5.58 -17.59
N VAL A 220 -12.67 -5.29 -16.43
CA VAL A 220 -12.73 -6.23 -15.29
C VAL A 220 -13.47 -7.52 -15.67
N ASN A 221 -14.56 -7.42 -16.44
CA ASN A 221 -15.32 -8.57 -16.91
C ASN A 221 -14.50 -9.46 -17.84
N VAL A 222 -13.78 -8.87 -18.80
CA VAL A 222 -12.94 -9.62 -19.74
C VAL A 222 -11.76 -10.28 -19.00
N MET A 223 -11.13 -9.57 -18.07
CA MET A 223 -10.04 -10.11 -17.25
C MET A 223 -10.50 -11.21 -16.30
N THR A 224 -11.69 -11.09 -15.73
CA THR A 224 -12.30 -12.15 -14.91
C THR A 224 -12.56 -13.40 -15.75
N ARG A 225 -13.05 -13.23 -16.98
CA ARG A 225 -13.21 -14.33 -17.94
C ARG A 225 -11.87 -15.01 -18.28
N LEU A 226 -10.78 -14.24 -18.43
CA LEU A 226 -9.44 -14.78 -18.66
C LEU A 226 -8.96 -15.67 -17.49
N ILE A 227 -9.24 -15.27 -16.24
CA ILE A 227 -8.88 -16.05 -15.04
C ILE A 227 -9.73 -17.33 -14.90
N GLN A 228 -11.02 -17.24 -15.23
CA GLN A 228 -11.93 -18.39 -15.19
C GLN A 228 -11.55 -19.49 -16.18
N HIS A 229 -10.73 -19.20 -17.20
CA HIS A 229 -10.24 -20.20 -18.14
C HIS A 229 -9.39 -21.27 -17.42
N PRO A 230 -9.57 -22.58 -17.70
CA PRO A 230 -8.86 -23.66 -17.00
C PRO A 230 -7.33 -23.56 -17.10
N TYR A 231 -6.82 -23.09 -18.24
CA TYR A 231 -5.38 -22.95 -18.51
C TYR A 231 -4.82 -21.53 -18.28
N SER A 232 -5.47 -20.72 -17.44
CA SER A 232 -5.11 -19.31 -17.19
C SER A 232 -3.67 -19.11 -16.67
N TYR A 233 -3.07 -20.14 -16.06
CA TYR A 233 -1.69 -20.10 -15.53
C TYR A 233 -0.63 -19.71 -16.57
N LYS A 234 -0.86 -19.99 -17.86
CA LYS A 234 0.08 -19.66 -18.92
C LYS A 234 0.25 -18.16 -19.09
N GLU A 235 -0.85 -17.42 -18.90
CA GLU A 235 -0.89 -15.97 -19.05
C GLU A 235 -0.83 -15.26 -17.70
N LYS A 236 -0.32 -15.94 -16.66
CA LYS A 236 -0.15 -15.37 -15.33
C LYS A 236 0.68 -14.08 -15.35
N ALA A 237 1.75 -14.03 -16.14
CA ALA A 237 2.61 -12.85 -16.24
C ALA A 237 1.87 -11.61 -16.77
N PHE A 238 0.85 -11.79 -17.61
CA PHE A 238 0.01 -10.71 -18.10
C PHE A 238 -1.04 -10.32 -17.06
N ILE A 239 -1.69 -11.30 -16.42
CA ILE A 239 -2.70 -11.07 -15.37
C ILE A 239 -2.09 -10.31 -14.17
N ASP A 240 -0.90 -10.70 -13.75
CA ASP A 240 -0.20 -10.13 -12.60
C ASP A 240 0.16 -8.65 -12.82
N GLN A 241 0.31 -8.18 -14.06
CA GLN A 241 0.55 -6.75 -14.36
C GLN A 241 -0.62 -5.86 -13.95
N TYR A 242 -1.85 -6.39 -14.01
CA TYR A 242 -3.09 -5.67 -13.72
C TYR A 242 -3.68 -6.04 -12.36
N ARG A 243 -2.92 -6.76 -11.54
CA ARG A 243 -3.32 -7.13 -10.17
C ARG A 243 -2.38 -6.49 -9.16
N LYS A 244 -2.96 -6.15 -8.01
CA LYS A 244 -2.25 -5.66 -6.85
C LYS A 244 -2.40 -6.64 -5.71
N PRO A 245 -1.31 -7.08 -5.05
CA PRO A 245 -1.43 -7.92 -3.87
C PRO A 245 -2.15 -7.15 -2.75
N LEU A 246 -3.16 -7.77 -2.17
CA LEU A 246 -3.81 -7.29 -0.97
C LEU A 246 -2.85 -7.52 0.20
N LEU A 247 -2.33 -6.44 0.78
CA LEU A 247 -1.59 -6.53 2.03
C LEU A 247 -2.60 -6.93 3.12
N ALA A 248 -2.61 -8.21 3.48
CA ALA A 248 -3.38 -8.69 4.62
C ALA A 248 -2.85 -8.01 5.88
N LYS A 249 -3.58 -7.01 6.38
CA LYS A 249 -3.35 -6.38 7.68
C LYS A 249 -3.90 -7.29 8.79
N THR A 250 -3.53 -8.56 8.78
CA THR A 250 -3.69 -9.36 9.99
C THR A 250 -2.51 -8.97 10.86
N ASP A 251 -2.67 -7.87 11.58
CA ASP A 251 -1.75 -7.49 12.63
C ASP A 251 -1.90 -8.57 13.71
N ALA A 252 -1.13 -9.65 13.60
CA ALA A 252 -0.90 -10.52 14.73
C ALA A 252 -0.20 -9.65 15.77
N ASP A 253 -0.97 -9.16 16.75
CA ASP A 253 -0.44 -8.34 17.84
C ASP A 253 0.80 -9.03 18.39
N GLN A 254 1.96 -8.37 18.29
CA GLN A 254 3.20 -8.91 18.87
C GLN A 254 2.99 -8.99 20.38
N ILE A 255 2.83 -10.22 20.89
CA ILE A 255 2.61 -10.45 22.32
C ILE A 255 3.91 -10.05 23.04
N PRO A 256 3.88 -9.07 23.95
CA PRO A 256 5.07 -8.65 24.67
C PRO A 256 5.57 -9.81 25.54
N LYS A 257 6.88 -10.08 25.50
CA LYS A 257 7.46 -11.15 26.32
C LYS A 257 7.53 -10.71 27.78
N PRO A 258 7.15 -11.57 28.75
CA PRO A 258 7.25 -11.24 30.16
C PRO A 258 8.70 -11.05 30.61
N GLN A 259 8.93 -10.05 31.46
CA GLN A 259 10.19 -9.83 32.15
C GLN A 259 10.18 -10.59 33.49
N LEU A 260 11.36 -10.85 34.06
CA LEU A 260 11.50 -11.48 35.36
C LEU A 260 11.90 -10.42 36.40
N ASP A 261 11.23 -10.43 37.54
CA ASP A 261 11.52 -9.59 38.69
C ASP A 261 12.71 -10.16 39.51
N GLU A 262 13.22 -9.37 40.45
CA GLU A 262 14.26 -9.78 41.42
C GLU A 262 13.86 -11.05 42.21
N ASN A 263 12.56 -11.21 42.44
CA ASN A 263 11.96 -12.35 43.12
C ASN A 263 11.71 -13.57 42.18
N GLY A 264 12.15 -13.51 40.92
CA GLY A 264 11.94 -14.55 39.91
C GLY A 264 10.51 -14.66 39.38
N LYS A 265 9.61 -13.73 39.75
CA LYS A 265 8.23 -13.69 39.22
C LYS A 265 8.20 -13.05 37.84
N SER A 266 7.35 -13.58 36.96
CA SER A 266 7.15 -12.99 35.65
C SER A 266 6.21 -11.79 35.73
N PHE A 267 6.61 -10.65 35.20
CA PHE A 267 5.78 -9.44 35.17
C PHE A 267 5.83 -8.73 33.83
N ILE A 268 4.77 -7.98 33.55
CA ILE A 268 4.63 -7.14 32.36
C ILE A 268 4.01 -5.82 32.74
N THR A 269 4.65 -4.74 32.30
CA THR A 269 4.15 -3.39 32.46
C THR A 269 3.64 -2.88 31.12
N ILE A 270 2.37 -2.50 31.09
CA ILE A 270 1.76 -1.80 29.97
C ILE A 270 1.67 -0.32 30.31
N TYR A 271 2.43 0.48 29.56
CA TYR A 271 2.46 1.93 29.72
C TYR A 271 1.37 2.62 28.88
N GLU A 272 1.01 3.84 29.28
CA GLU A 272 0.14 4.76 28.52
C GLU A 272 -1.25 4.20 28.19
N CYS A 273 -1.89 3.51 29.13
CA CYS A 273 -3.27 3.08 28.98
C CYS A 273 -4.21 4.28 29.04
N LEU A 274 -4.89 4.57 27.92
CA LEU A 274 -5.62 5.84 27.74
C LEU A 274 -7.12 5.62 27.61
N ARG A 275 -7.91 6.22 28.52
CA ARG A 275 -9.36 6.36 28.35
C ARG A 275 -9.82 7.76 28.70
N LYS A 276 -10.49 8.42 27.75
CA LYS A 276 -10.81 9.86 27.85
C LYS A 276 -9.54 10.66 28.18
N SER A 277 -9.50 11.32 29.32
CA SER A 277 -8.34 12.05 29.83
C SER A 277 -7.58 11.29 30.93
N ALA A 278 -8.00 10.07 31.28
CA ALA A 278 -7.28 9.22 32.24
C ALA A 278 -6.12 8.50 31.55
N ARG A 279 -5.00 8.41 32.26
CA ARG A 279 -3.79 7.68 31.90
C ARG A 279 -3.49 6.68 33.00
N ALA A 280 -3.15 5.46 32.62
CA ALA A 280 -2.82 4.40 33.55
C ALA A 280 -1.61 3.62 33.07
N ASP A 281 -0.76 3.23 34.01
CA ASP A 281 0.30 2.25 33.81
C ASP A 281 -0.06 1.04 34.67
N VAL A 282 -0.13 -0.14 34.03
CA VAL A 282 -0.60 -1.35 34.69
C VAL A 282 0.47 -2.41 34.59
N THR A 283 0.92 -2.91 35.74
CA THR A 283 1.82 -4.05 35.85
C THR A 283 1.04 -5.29 36.26
N ILE A 284 1.22 -6.39 35.54
CA ILE A 284 0.63 -7.69 35.86
C ILE A 284 1.77 -8.61 36.28
N ILE A 285 1.61 -9.30 37.40
CA ILE A 285 2.60 -10.21 37.96
C ILE A 285 1.98 -11.61 38.05
N ALA A 286 2.68 -12.61 37.50
CA ALA A 286 2.31 -14.02 37.55
C ALA A 286 3.52 -14.87 38.00
N PRO A 287 3.34 -15.86 38.89
CA PRO A 287 2.13 -16.19 39.64
C PRO A 287 1.86 -15.18 40.77
N GLY A 288 0.58 -14.91 41.02
CA GLY A 288 0.09 -13.99 42.04
C GLY A 288 -1.05 -14.57 42.89
N THR A 289 -1.44 -13.80 43.90
CA THR A 289 -2.51 -14.12 44.87
C THR A 289 -3.89 -13.55 44.50
N GLY A 290 -3.97 -12.71 43.47
CA GLY A 290 -5.21 -12.00 43.10
C GLY A 290 -5.34 -10.61 43.69
N ASN A 291 -4.26 -10.05 44.26
CA ASN A 291 -4.28 -8.72 44.86
C ASN A 291 -4.30 -7.65 43.76
N ILE A 292 -5.23 -6.70 43.85
CA ILE A 292 -5.38 -5.60 42.90
C ILE A 292 -5.10 -4.29 43.65
N THR A 293 -3.94 -3.72 43.40
CA THR A 293 -3.52 -2.45 44.00
C THR A 293 -3.62 -1.32 42.98
N ILE A 294 -4.28 -0.23 43.35
CA ILE A 294 -4.52 0.95 42.53
C ILE A 294 -3.99 2.17 43.30
N ASN A 295 -2.93 2.82 42.80
CA ASN A 295 -2.27 3.95 43.46
C ASN A 295 -1.90 3.66 44.94
N GLY A 296 -1.48 2.44 45.24
CA GLY A 296 -1.12 1.99 46.59
C GLY A 296 -2.31 1.68 47.52
N GLN A 297 -3.54 1.80 47.04
CA GLN A 297 -4.75 1.36 47.75
C GLN A 297 -5.30 0.07 47.12
N ASP A 298 -6.16 -0.65 47.82
CA ASP A 298 -6.83 -1.85 47.28
C ASP A 298 -7.92 -1.46 46.26
N ILE A 299 -8.68 -2.44 45.75
CA ILE A 299 -9.82 -2.22 44.85
C ILE A 299 -10.90 -1.26 45.44
N THR A 300 -10.84 -1.01 46.74
CA THR A 300 -11.64 0.01 47.45
C THR A 300 -11.39 1.43 46.99
N TYR A 301 -10.30 1.70 46.24
CA TYR A 301 -10.04 2.99 45.58
C TYR A 301 -11.24 3.52 44.79
N PHE A 302 -12.04 2.62 44.21
CA PHE A 302 -13.33 2.99 43.63
C PHE A 302 -14.45 2.74 44.64
N ASP A 303 -15.15 3.78 45.09
CA ASP A 303 -16.30 3.60 45.99
C ASP A 303 -17.46 2.86 45.32
N SER A 304 -17.70 3.15 44.04
CA SER A 304 -18.79 2.58 43.26
C SER A 304 -18.48 1.16 42.76
N VAL A 305 -19.51 0.31 42.69
CA VAL A 305 -19.39 -1.08 42.21
C VAL A 305 -19.04 -1.15 40.73
N GLN A 306 -19.65 -0.29 39.90
CA GLN A 306 -19.48 -0.34 38.44
C GLN A 306 -18.01 -0.19 37.97
N PRO A 307 -17.20 0.76 38.47
CA PRO A 307 -15.76 0.77 38.20
C PRO A 307 -15.01 -0.50 38.62
N ARG A 308 -15.38 -1.13 39.75
CA ARG A 308 -14.74 -2.38 40.22
C ARG A 308 -15.03 -3.53 39.26
N GLU A 309 -16.27 -3.67 38.82
CA GLU A 309 -16.65 -4.68 37.80
C GLU A 309 -15.86 -4.51 36.50
N GLN A 310 -15.62 -3.27 36.07
CA GLN A 310 -14.82 -3.01 34.86
C GLN A 310 -13.38 -3.50 34.99
N VAL A 311 -12.76 -3.33 36.16
CA VAL A 311 -11.40 -3.81 36.44
C VAL A 311 -11.34 -5.34 36.51
N LEU A 312 -12.36 -5.97 37.11
CA LEU A 312 -12.45 -7.43 37.26
C LEU A 312 -12.80 -8.17 35.97
N PHE A 313 -13.58 -7.56 35.08
CA PHE A 313 -14.07 -8.18 33.84
C PHE A 313 -13.00 -8.92 33.01
N PRO A 314 -11.81 -8.35 32.70
CA PRO A 314 -10.78 -9.06 31.95
C PRO A 314 -10.22 -10.29 32.70
N LEU A 315 -10.09 -10.23 34.03
CA LEU A 315 -9.60 -11.34 34.86
C LEU A 315 -10.60 -12.50 34.91
N ILE A 316 -11.90 -12.17 34.98
CA ILE A 316 -12.99 -13.15 34.95
C ILE A 316 -13.04 -13.80 33.57
N PHE A 317 -12.99 -13.00 32.50
CA PHE A 317 -13.10 -13.48 31.12
C PHE A 317 -11.98 -14.44 30.73
N SER A 318 -10.75 -14.19 31.20
CA SER A 318 -9.59 -15.04 30.91
C SER A 318 -9.37 -16.14 31.96
N GLU A 319 -10.28 -16.33 32.92
CA GLU A 319 -10.13 -17.30 34.03
C GLU A 319 -8.81 -17.14 34.83
N MET A 320 -8.31 -15.90 34.92
CA MET A 320 -7.06 -15.54 35.63
C MET A 320 -7.32 -14.88 36.99
N ILE A 321 -8.58 -14.89 37.45
CA ILE A 321 -8.93 -14.43 38.78
C ILE A 321 -8.18 -15.24 39.85
N GLY A 322 -7.54 -14.56 40.80
CA GLY A 322 -6.74 -15.21 41.85
C GLY A 322 -5.40 -15.79 41.41
N LYS A 323 -5.04 -15.72 40.11
CA LYS A 323 -3.77 -16.27 39.59
C LYS A 323 -2.70 -15.21 39.32
N VAL A 324 -3.11 -13.94 39.21
CA VAL A 324 -2.24 -12.81 38.91
C VAL A 324 -2.45 -11.70 39.92
N ASP A 325 -1.39 -10.98 40.25
CA ASP A 325 -1.46 -9.73 41.00
C ASP A 325 -1.40 -8.56 40.01
N VAL A 326 -2.19 -7.51 40.28
CA VAL A 326 -2.27 -6.32 39.45
C VAL A 326 -1.84 -5.12 40.27
N VAL A 327 -0.91 -4.34 39.75
CA VAL A 327 -0.56 -3.02 40.28
C VAL A 327 -0.84 -1.99 39.20
N ALA A 328 -1.69 -1.02 39.49
CA ALA A 328 -2.09 0.02 38.56
C ALA A 328 -1.79 1.40 39.15
N ASN A 329 -1.03 2.20 38.41
CA ASN A 329 -0.82 3.60 38.69
C ASN A 329 -1.67 4.43 37.73
N VAL A 330 -2.53 5.29 38.24
CA VAL A 330 -3.51 6.01 37.42
C VAL A 330 -3.57 7.48 37.78
N GLU A 331 -3.55 8.32 36.75
CA GLU A 331 -3.63 9.77 36.86
C GLU A 331 -4.66 10.37 35.88
N GLY A 332 -5.23 11.51 36.28
CA GLY A 332 -6.16 12.28 35.45
C GLY A 332 -7.53 11.62 35.22
N GLY A 333 -8.38 12.34 34.50
CA GLY A 333 -9.75 11.91 34.20
C GLY A 333 -10.65 11.85 35.44
N GLY A 334 -11.59 10.91 35.43
CA GLY A 334 -12.45 10.60 36.58
C GLY A 334 -12.65 9.09 36.69
N PHE A 335 -13.24 8.62 37.79
CA PHE A 335 -13.23 7.20 38.18
C PHE A 335 -13.66 6.20 37.10
N SER A 336 -14.73 6.48 36.34
CA SER A 336 -15.15 5.60 35.22
C SER A 336 -14.15 5.58 34.05
N GLY A 337 -13.49 6.72 33.80
CA GLY A 337 -12.41 6.81 32.81
C GLY A 337 -11.20 6.01 33.27
N GLN A 338 -10.78 6.21 34.52
CA GLN A 338 -9.67 5.51 35.15
C GLN A 338 -9.87 3.98 35.14
N ALA A 339 -11.01 3.49 35.62
CA ALA A 339 -11.32 2.06 35.62
C ALA A 339 -11.27 1.43 34.22
N GLY A 340 -11.72 2.16 33.19
CA GLY A 340 -11.61 1.65 31.82
C GLY A 340 -10.21 1.71 31.22
N ALA A 341 -9.36 2.64 31.67
CA ALA A 341 -7.95 2.66 31.31
C ALA A 341 -7.22 1.45 31.94
N ILE A 342 -7.47 1.20 33.23
CA ILE A 342 -6.97 0.02 33.96
C ILE A 342 -7.45 -1.26 33.26
N ARG A 343 -8.74 -1.38 32.97
CA ARG A 343 -9.33 -2.54 32.27
C ARG A 343 -8.59 -2.87 30.98
N TRP A 344 -8.30 -1.86 30.17
CA TRP A 344 -7.57 -2.04 28.92
C TRP A 344 -6.12 -2.45 29.17
N GLY A 345 -5.44 -1.85 30.15
CA GLY A 345 -4.09 -2.24 30.57
C GLY A 345 -3.99 -3.69 31.06
N ILE A 346 -4.93 -4.11 31.91
CA ILE A 346 -5.03 -5.49 32.38
C ILE A 346 -5.21 -6.44 31.18
N ALA A 347 -6.17 -6.14 30.30
CA ALA A 347 -6.42 -6.98 29.12
C ALA A 347 -5.18 -7.06 28.19
N MET A 348 -4.47 -5.96 27.98
CA MET A 348 -3.25 -5.90 27.17
C MET A 348 -2.11 -6.72 27.76
N GLY A 349 -1.92 -6.69 29.08
CA GLY A 349 -0.86 -7.45 29.75
C GLY A 349 -1.18 -8.95 29.84
N LEU A 350 -2.45 -9.31 30.06
CA LEU A 350 -2.89 -10.72 30.18
C LEU A 350 -2.58 -11.55 28.94
N ARG A 351 -2.51 -10.94 27.75
CA ARG A 351 -2.18 -11.63 26.49
C ARG A 351 -0.91 -12.46 26.55
N SER A 352 0.01 -12.13 27.45
CA SER A 352 1.32 -12.79 27.54
C SER A 352 1.32 -14.00 28.47
N PHE A 353 0.26 -14.17 29.26
CA PHE A 353 0.08 -15.26 30.22
C PHE A 353 -1.03 -16.24 29.80
N VAL A 354 -1.62 -16.01 28.63
CA VAL A 354 -2.84 -16.67 28.14
C VAL A 354 -2.59 -17.21 26.72
N ASP A 355 -3.35 -18.23 26.34
CA ASP A 355 -3.33 -18.88 25.04
C ASP A 355 -3.90 -18.01 23.90
N VAL A 356 -3.50 -18.31 22.67
CA VAL A 356 -3.88 -17.53 21.48
C VAL A 356 -5.39 -17.53 21.24
N GLU A 357 -6.09 -18.63 21.52
CA GLU A 357 -7.55 -18.71 21.35
C GLU A 357 -8.28 -17.77 22.29
N THR A 358 -7.86 -17.71 23.55
CA THR A 358 -8.44 -16.78 24.53
C THR A 358 -8.12 -15.32 24.18
N ILE A 359 -6.94 -15.02 23.62
CA ILE A 359 -6.63 -13.68 23.09
C ILE A 359 -7.62 -13.29 21.99
N ASP A 360 -7.94 -14.19 21.07
CA ASP A 360 -8.93 -13.94 20.03
C ASP A 360 -10.34 -13.74 20.61
N LYS A 361 -10.72 -14.52 21.63
CA LYS A 361 -11.97 -14.32 22.38
C LYS A 361 -12.00 -12.93 23.04
N MET A 362 -10.89 -12.49 23.65
CA MET A 362 -10.77 -11.15 24.26
C MET A 362 -10.86 -10.04 23.20
N ARG A 363 -10.29 -10.26 22.01
CA ARG A 363 -10.39 -9.37 20.86
C ARG A 363 -11.84 -9.20 20.42
N MET A 364 -12.56 -10.32 20.25
CA MET A 364 -13.99 -10.32 19.88
C MET A 364 -14.87 -9.68 20.97
N ALA A 365 -14.53 -9.87 22.24
CA ALA A 365 -15.21 -9.24 23.37
C ALA A 365 -14.91 -7.72 23.50
N GLY A 366 -14.00 -7.17 22.68
CA GLY A 366 -13.64 -5.75 22.69
C GLY A 366 -12.79 -5.32 23.90
N LEU A 367 -12.15 -6.26 24.58
CA LEU A 367 -11.24 -5.99 25.71
C LEU A 367 -9.92 -5.37 25.24
N LEU A 368 -9.44 -5.80 24.08
CA LEU A 368 -8.16 -5.36 23.52
C LEU A 368 -8.28 -4.04 22.73
N GLN A 369 -9.50 -3.61 22.39
CA GLN A 369 -9.71 -2.40 21.60
C GLN A 369 -9.73 -1.14 22.49
N ARG A 370 -8.88 -0.16 22.15
CA ARG A 370 -8.87 1.14 22.82
C ARG A 370 -10.16 1.93 22.52
N ASP A 371 -10.79 2.50 23.55
CA ASP A 371 -11.95 3.39 23.38
C ASP A 371 -11.50 4.81 22.99
N TYR A 372 -11.64 5.12 21.68
CA TYR A 372 -11.29 6.40 21.09
C TYR A 372 -12.30 7.52 21.37
N ARG A 373 -13.46 7.24 21.98
CA ARG A 373 -14.48 8.26 22.22
C ARG A 373 -13.96 9.31 23.19
N ARG A 374 -14.11 10.59 22.80
CA ARG A 374 -13.71 11.77 23.57
C ARG A 374 -14.85 12.79 23.58
N ARG A 375 -14.83 13.70 24.57
CA ARG A 375 -15.79 14.81 24.60
C ARG A 375 -15.55 15.69 23.38
N GLU A 376 -16.53 15.76 22.49
CA GLU A 376 -16.46 16.65 21.34
C GLU A 376 -16.42 18.12 21.79
N ARG A 377 -15.66 18.95 21.08
CA ARG A 377 -15.65 20.39 21.31
C ARG A 377 -17.01 21.03 21.01
N LYS A 378 -17.32 22.10 21.75
CA LYS A 378 -18.42 23.03 21.42
C LYS A 378 -18.11 23.74 20.10
N LYS A 379 -19.15 23.99 19.29
CA LYS A 379 -19.01 24.76 18.04
C LYS A 379 -19.53 26.18 18.29
N PRO A 380 -18.87 27.23 17.75
CA PRO A 380 -19.40 28.59 17.83
C PRO A 380 -20.80 28.65 17.18
N GLY A 381 -21.70 29.48 17.70
CA GLY A 381 -23.09 29.55 17.24
C GLY A 381 -23.99 28.38 17.67
N GLN A 382 -23.52 27.48 18.53
CA GLN A 382 -24.30 26.37 19.08
C GLN A 382 -24.26 26.36 20.61
N ALA A 383 -25.33 25.89 21.26
CA ALA A 383 -25.40 25.79 22.72
C ALA A 383 -24.40 24.76 23.27
N GLY A 384 -24.19 23.65 22.55
CA GLY A 384 -23.23 22.61 22.93
C GLY A 384 -22.45 22.06 21.74
N ALA A 385 -21.89 20.85 21.89
CA ALA A 385 -21.21 20.17 20.79
C ALA A 385 -22.16 19.77 19.65
N ARG A 386 -23.41 19.40 19.97
CA ARG A 386 -24.43 19.02 18.98
C ARG A 386 -25.74 19.79 19.16
N ARG A 387 -26.10 20.11 20.41
CA ARG A 387 -27.28 20.91 20.77
C ARG A 387 -27.21 22.31 20.15
N LYS A 388 -28.25 22.66 19.39
CA LYS A 388 -28.45 23.99 18.81
C LYS A 388 -29.21 24.87 19.79
N TYR A 389 -29.12 26.18 19.61
CA TYR A 389 -30.03 27.11 20.29
C TYR A 389 -31.46 26.88 19.77
N THR A 390 -32.45 27.27 20.58
CA THR A 390 -33.85 27.20 20.17
C THR A 390 -34.05 28.10 18.94
N TRP A 391 -34.44 27.50 17.83
CA TRP A 391 -34.76 28.24 16.61
C TRP A 391 -36.13 28.89 16.76
N LYS A 392 -36.19 30.22 16.56
CA LYS A 392 -37.44 30.97 16.50
C LYS A 392 -37.79 31.17 15.03
N LYS A 393 -38.96 30.68 14.61
CA LYS A 393 -39.43 30.74 13.21
C LYS A 393 -39.95 32.12 12.79
N ARG A 394 -40.44 32.91 13.75
CA ARG A 394 -41.22 34.13 13.54
C ARG A 394 -40.34 35.36 13.58
#